data_AF-A0AAD2DKM8-F1
#
_entry.id   AF-A0AAD2DKM8-F1
#
_cell.length_a   1.000
_cell.length_b   1.000
_cell.length_c   1.000
_cell.angle_alpha   90.00
_cell.angle_beta   90.00
_cell.angle_gamma   90.00
#
_symmetry.space_group_name_H-M   'P 1'
#
loop_
_entity.id
_entity.type
_entity.pdbx_description
1 polymer ?
#
loop_
_entity_poly.entity_id
_entity_poly.type
_entity_poly.pdbx_seq_one_letter_code
_entity_poly.pdbx_strand_id
1 'polypeptide(L)'
;MASENHSQENGVQNVMEVAQVAVVMVPLPAQGHLNQLLHLSRLVSAYDIPVHFVGTATHNRQAKVRVHGWDPSATTNIHFLDLPTPPFDSPLPDPNATTKFPSQILPAFHASIHLREPVYSFVHELSSTARRIAVIYDSLMAYVVQDICSIPNAESYCFNSISAFSLYSFYWEVNGKPAVTTVEKAVRRLMDSAKGEEMRKRAAELGDAVKQSVMEGGATHKEMDSFIAHISRQNISSQI
;
A
#
# COMPACT_ATOMS: atom_id res chain seq x y z
N MET A 1 -6.67 -54.14 -45.90
CA MET A 1 -6.11 -54.21 -44.54
C MET A 1 -5.54 -52.84 -44.25
N ALA A 2 -6.31 -52.03 -43.51
CA ALA A 2 -5.92 -50.68 -43.13
C ALA A 2 -5.03 -50.78 -41.88
N SER A 3 -3.89 -50.11 -41.90
CA SER A 3 -2.97 -50.00 -40.77
C SER A 3 -3.07 -48.57 -40.25
N GLU A 4 -3.79 -48.40 -39.14
CA GLU A 4 -3.89 -47.15 -38.40
C GLU A 4 -2.59 -46.91 -37.62
N ASN A 5 -1.88 -45.83 -37.95
CA ASN A 5 -0.79 -45.30 -37.16
C ASN A 5 -1.38 -44.45 -36.04
N HIS A 6 -1.39 -44.99 -34.81
CA HIS A 6 -1.62 -44.20 -33.60
C HIS A 6 -0.37 -43.35 -33.30
N SER A 7 -0.41 -42.09 -33.72
CA SER A 7 0.44 -41.04 -33.18
C SER A 7 -0.03 -40.70 -31.76
N GLN A 8 0.79 -41.08 -30.78
CA GLN A 8 0.65 -40.73 -29.37
C GLN A 8 0.84 -39.21 -29.22
N GLU A 9 -0.25 -38.49 -28.98
CA GLU A 9 -0.21 -37.10 -28.54
C GLU A 9 0.36 -37.06 -27.12
N ASN A 10 1.63 -36.70 -27.01
CA ASN A 10 2.23 -36.30 -25.74
C ASN A 10 1.60 -34.96 -25.34
N GLY A 11 0.58 -35.04 -24.49
CA GLY A 11 0.00 -33.90 -23.81
C GLY A 11 1.08 -33.17 -23.03
N VAL A 12 1.47 -32.01 -23.53
CA VAL A 12 2.23 -31.01 -22.78
C VAL A 12 1.27 -30.50 -21.70
N GLN A 13 1.27 -31.17 -20.55
CA GLN A 13 0.77 -30.56 -19.32
C GLN A 13 1.69 -29.38 -19.04
N ASN A 14 1.24 -28.22 -19.49
CA ASN A 14 1.80 -26.93 -19.14
C ASN A 14 1.47 -26.75 -17.65
N VAL A 15 2.32 -27.32 -16.79
CA VAL A 15 2.32 -27.01 -15.36
C VAL A 15 2.67 -25.54 -15.30
N MET A 16 1.64 -24.68 -15.25
CA MET A 16 1.83 -23.26 -15.01
C MET A 16 2.65 -23.16 -13.73
N GLU A 17 3.85 -22.61 -13.85
CA GLU A 17 4.72 -22.32 -12.73
C GLU A 17 3.94 -21.37 -11.80
N VAL A 18 3.39 -21.93 -10.72
CA VAL A 18 2.61 -21.17 -9.74
C VAL A 18 3.54 -20.11 -9.17
N ALA A 19 3.24 -18.84 -9.39
CA ALA A 19 4.00 -17.75 -8.80
C ALA A 19 4.05 -17.96 -7.28
N GLN A 20 5.25 -18.01 -6.71
CA GLN A 20 5.41 -18.41 -5.31
C GLN A 20 4.69 -17.42 -4.38
N VAL A 21 4.62 -16.15 -4.76
CA VAL A 21 3.92 -15.04 -4.11
C VAL A 21 3.57 -14.02 -5.18
N ALA A 22 2.41 -13.39 -5.09
CA ALA A 22 2.09 -12.16 -5.82
C ALA A 22 1.66 -11.06 -4.85
N VAL A 23 1.92 -9.81 -5.21
CA VAL A 23 1.54 -8.64 -4.40
C VAL A 23 0.56 -7.78 -5.17
N VAL A 24 -0.53 -7.38 -4.54
CA VAL A 24 -1.52 -6.46 -5.12
C VAL A 24 -1.51 -5.16 -4.34
N MET A 25 -1.25 -4.05 -5.02
CA MET A 25 -1.18 -2.72 -4.43
C MET A 25 -2.48 -1.97 -4.70
N VAL A 26 -3.15 -1.49 -3.66
CA VAL A 26 -4.45 -0.80 -3.73
C VAL A 26 -4.31 0.64 -3.16
N PRO A 27 -3.81 1.59 -3.96
CA PRO A 27 -3.65 2.99 -3.56
C PRO A 27 -4.95 3.77 -3.55
N LEU A 28 -5.00 4.79 -2.70
CA LEU A 28 -5.99 5.86 -2.81
C LEU A 28 -5.72 6.68 -4.10
N PRO A 29 -6.74 7.10 -4.87
CA PRO A 29 -6.58 7.92 -6.07
C PRO A 29 -6.22 9.39 -5.75
N ALA A 30 -5.11 9.58 -5.05
CA ALA A 30 -4.52 10.86 -4.69
C ALA A 30 -3.01 10.80 -4.93
N GLN A 31 -2.42 11.84 -5.54
CA GLN A 31 -1.06 11.75 -6.06
C GLN A 31 0.00 11.39 -5.01
N GLY A 32 -0.10 11.93 -3.79
CA GLY A 32 0.83 11.58 -2.71
C GLY A 32 0.79 10.09 -2.35
N HIS A 33 -0.40 9.49 -2.37
CA HIS A 33 -0.62 8.09 -2.03
C HIS A 33 -0.18 7.16 -3.17
N LEU A 34 -0.54 7.51 -4.41
CA LEU A 34 -0.08 6.82 -5.62
C LEU A 34 1.45 6.75 -5.65
N ASN A 35 2.13 7.88 -5.41
CA ASN A 35 3.58 7.93 -5.44
C ASN A 35 4.22 7.06 -4.36
N GLN A 36 3.73 7.14 -3.11
CA GLN A 36 4.26 6.34 -2.01
C GLN A 36 4.11 4.84 -2.27
N LEU A 37 2.92 4.37 -2.65
CA LEU A 37 2.72 2.95 -2.96
C LEU A 37 3.52 2.53 -4.18
N LEU A 38 3.69 3.38 -5.20
CA LEU A 38 4.48 3.04 -6.38
C LEU A 38 5.97 2.89 -6.04
N HIS A 39 6.51 3.71 -5.13
CA HIS A 39 7.86 3.50 -4.60
C HIS A 39 7.97 2.21 -3.79
N LEU A 40 6.96 1.88 -2.98
CA LEU A 40 6.91 0.61 -2.27
C LEU A 40 6.84 -0.58 -3.24
N SER A 41 6.05 -0.48 -4.31
CA SER A 41 6.00 -1.49 -5.38
C SER A 41 7.36 -1.77 -5.97
N ARG A 42 8.16 -0.73 -6.22
CA ARG A 42 9.53 -0.88 -6.72
C ARG A 42 10.44 -1.61 -5.72
N LEU A 43 10.32 -1.30 -4.43
CA LEU A 43 11.09 -1.98 -3.38
C LEU A 43 10.71 -3.46 -3.29
N VAL A 44 9.42 -3.78 -3.33
CA VAL A 44 8.93 -5.16 -3.31
C VAL A 44 9.33 -5.92 -4.57
N SER A 45 9.19 -5.31 -5.76
CA SER A 45 9.52 -5.96 -7.02
C SER A 45 11.01 -6.25 -7.20
N ALA A 46 11.88 -5.56 -6.45
CA ALA A 46 13.32 -5.80 -6.44
C ALA A 46 13.71 -7.15 -5.80
N TYR A 47 12.79 -7.82 -5.11
CA TYR A 47 12.94 -9.19 -4.60
C TYR A 47 12.35 -10.23 -5.57
N ASP A 48 12.22 -9.88 -6.85
CA ASP A 48 11.63 -10.72 -7.90
C ASP A 48 10.17 -11.15 -7.64
N ILE A 49 9.44 -10.40 -6.82
CA ILE A 49 8.01 -10.63 -6.55
C ILE A 49 7.16 -9.84 -7.56
N PRO A 50 6.25 -10.49 -8.31
CA PRO A 50 5.33 -9.80 -9.20
C PRO A 50 4.39 -8.88 -8.41
N VAL A 51 4.32 -7.61 -8.82
CA VAL A 51 3.48 -6.59 -8.20
C VAL A 51 2.40 -6.15 -9.19
N HIS A 52 1.14 -6.24 -8.78
CA HIS A 52 -0.01 -5.71 -9.51
C HIS A 52 -0.46 -4.39 -8.90
N PHE A 53 -0.20 -3.29 -9.59
CA PHE A 53 -0.60 -1.94 -9.16
C PHE A 53 -2.00 -1.62 -9.68
N VAL A 54 -2.97 -1.61 -8.78
CA VAL A 54 -4.39 -1.49 -9.15
C VAL A 54 -4.83 -0.03 -9.07
N GLY A 55 -5.64 0.42 -10.03
CA GLY A 55 -6.19 1.76 -10.01
C GLY A 55 -7.01 2.04 -11.26
N THR A 56 -7.56 3.25 -11.37
CA THR A 56 -8.23 3.64 -12.61
C THR A 56 -7.19 4.00 -13.68
N ALA A 57 -7.55 3.87 -14.95
CA ALA A 57 -6.66 4.22 -16.08
C ALA A 57 -6.05 5.63 -15.93
N THR A 58 -6.85 6.60 -15.48
CA THR A 58 -6.39 7.97 -15.24
C THR A 58 -5.34 8.04 -14.13
N HIS A 59 -5.59 7.40 -12.98
CA HIS A 59 -4.69 7.47 -11.83
C HIS A 59 -3.41 6.66 -12.05
N ASN A 60 -3.49 5.49 -12.68
CA ASN A 60 -2.32 4.70 -13.08
C ASN A 60 -1.46 5.46 -14.08
N ARG A 61 -2.07 6.13 -15.07
CA ARG A 61 -1.35 7.02 -15.99
C ARG A 61 -0.65 8.15 -15.24
N GLN A 62 -1.33 8.81 -14.30
CA GLN A 62 -0.74 9.88 -13.49
C GLN A 62 0.44 9.39 -12.65
N ALA A 63 0.29 8.23 -11.98
CA ALA A 63 1.36 7.61 -11.20
C ALA A 63 2.60 7.36 -12.07
N LYS A 64 2.41 6.74 -13.24
CA LYS A 64 3.50 6.44 -14.19
C LYS A 64 4.23 7.70 -14.68
N VAL A 65 3.48 8.73 -15.10
CA VAL A 65 4.07 9.93 -15.74
C VAL A 65 4.72 10.87 -14.72
N ARG A 66 4.27 10.86 -13.46
CA ARG A 66 4.72 11.83 -12.44
C ARG A 66 5.69 11.24 -11.42
N VAL A 67 6.02 9.97 -11.49
CA VAL A 67 7.03 9.38 -10.62
C VAL A 67 8.41 9.94 -10.95
N HIS A 68 9.20 10.20 -9.92
CA HIS A 68 10.53 10.76 -10.06
C HIS A 68 11.61 9.73 -9.71
N GLY A 69 12.74 9.79 -10.42
CA GLY A 69 13.93 8.99 -10.12
C GLY A 69 13.95 7.58 -10.71
N TRP A 70 12.96 7.19 -11.51
CA TRP A 70 12.95 5.94 -12.30
C TRP A 70 11.81 5.91 -13.31
N ASP A 71 11.92 5.01 -14.29
CA ASP A 71 10.87 4.74 -15.28
C ASP A 71 10.12 3.44 -14.93
N PRO A 72 8.81 3.50 -14.57
CA PRO A 72 8.02 2.30 -14.33
C PRO A 72 7.86 1.42 -15.56
N SER A 73 7.91 1.98 -16.77
CA SER A 73 7.81 1.21 -18.01
C SER A 73 9.05 0.36 -18.28
N ALA A 74 10.20 0.68 -17.66
CA ALA A 74 11.40 -0.14 -17.71
C ALA A 74 11.34 -1.36 -16.78
N THR A 75 10.35 -1.46 -15.89
CA THR A 75 10.20 -2.56 -14.95
C THR A 75 9.12 -3.52 -15.42
N THR A 76 9.50 -4.75 -15.80
CA THR A 76 8.54 -5.76 -16.28
C THR A 76 7.77 -6.45 -15.15
N ASN A 77 8.26 -6.36 -13.91
CA ASN A 77 7.69 -7.04 -12.75
C ASN A 77 6.61 -6.22 -12.01
N ILE A 78 6.28 -5.02 -12.52
CA ILE A 78 5.19 -4.18 -12.01
C ILE A 78 4.12 -4.06 -13.10
N HIS A 79 2.98 -4.70 -12.85
CA HIS A 79 1.86 -4.77 -13.77
C HIS A 79 0.77 -3.78 -13.34
N PHE A 80 0.49 -2.77 -14.16
CA PHE A 80 -0.60 -1.82 -13.88
C PHE A 80 -1.93 -2.40 -14.36
N LEU A 81 -2.90 -2.48 -13.44
CA LEU A 81 -4.26 -2.92 -13.75
C LEU A 81 -5.18 -1.71 -13.79
N ASP A 82 -5.60 -1.34 -14.99
CA ASP A 82 -6.53 -0.23 -15.25
C ASP A 82 -7.97 -0.72 -15.08
N LEU A 83 -8.57 -0.39 -13.94
CA LEU A 83 -9.94 -0.77 -13.60
C LEU A 83 -10.95 0.33 -14.00
N PRO A 84 -12.18 -0.06 -14.41
CA PRO A 84 -13.23 0.88 -14.73
C PRO A 84 -13.75 1.56 -13.46
N THR A 85 -14.11 2.83 -13.59
CA THR A 85 -14.92 3.56 -12.60
C THR A 85 -15.99 4.35 -13.33
N PRO A 86 -17.16 4.59 -12.72
CA PRO A 86 -18.14 5.48 -13.32
C PRO A 86 -17.55 6.88 -13.51
N PRO A 87 -18.05 7.66 -14.48
CA PRO A 87 -17.74 9.07 -14.56
C PRO A 87 -18.05 9.77 -13.24
N PHE A 88 -17.18 10.67 -12.82
CA PHE A 88 -17.34 11.48 -11.62
C PHE A 88 -16.93 12.92 -11.90
N ASP A 89 -17.48 13.85 -11.13
CA ASP A 89 -17.20 15.26 -11.27
C ASP A 89 -15.74 15.58 -10.90
N SER A 90 -15.07 16.40 -11.71
CA SER A 90 -13.73 16.90 -11.40
C SER A 90 -13.74 18.42 -11.47
N PRO A 91 -14.37 19.11 -10.51
CA PRO A 91 -14.49 20.56 -10.54
C PRO A 91 -13.10 21.22 -10.39
N LEU A 92 -12.97 22.44 -10.90
CA LEU A 92 -11.77 23.24 -10.69
C LEU A 92 -11.63 23.59 -9.20
N PRO A 93 -10.38 23.74 -8.68
CA PRO A 93 -10.17 24.25 -7.34
C PRO A 93 -10.82 25.63 -7.16
N ASP A 94 -11.56 25.81 -6.06
CA ASP A 94 -12.14 27.11 -5.69
C ASP A 94 -11.19 27.86 -4.74
N PRO A 95 -10.51 28.93 -5.20
CA PRO A 95 -9.62 29.71 -4.34
C PRO A 95 -10.35 30.44 -3.20
N ASN A 96 -11.66 30.69 -3.37
CA ASN A 96 -12.51 31.41 -2.43
C ASN A 96 -13.26 30.48 -1.47
N ALA A 97 -13.01 29.17 -1.53
CA ALA A 97 -13.67 28.21 -0.65
C ALA A 97 -13.47 28.57 0.83
N THR A 98 -14.57 28.50 1.59
CA THR A 98 -14.62 28.75 3.04
C THR A 98 -13.74 27.75 3.79
N THR A 99 -13.68 26.51 3.30
CA THR A 99 -12.80 25.46 3.83
C THR A 99 -11.59 25.32 2.90
N LYS A 100 -10.37 25.31 3.47
CA LYS A 100 -9.12 25.14 2.70
C LYS A 100 -8.79 23.69 2.36
N PHE A 101 -9.69 22.76 2.70
CA PHE A 101 -9.61 21.37 2.27
C PHE A 101 -9.88 21.29 0.75
N PRO A 102 -9.08 20.54 -0.03
CA PRO A 102 -9.27 20.41 -1.48
C PRO A 102 -10.45 19.50 -1.81
N SER A 103 -11.69 19.99 -1.61
CA SER A 103 -12.93 19.22 -1.77
C SER A 103 -13.15 18.67 -3.19
N GLN A 104 -12.49 19.24 -4.21
CA GLN A 104 -12.54 18.73 -5.58
C GLN A 104 -12.02 17.30 -5.76
N ILE A 105 -11.29 16.75 -4.78
CA ILE A 105 -10.82 15.36 -4.81
C ILE A 105 -11.88 14.35 -4.34
N LEU A 106 -12.89 14.80 -3.60
CA LEU A 106 -13.89 13.92 -2.99
C LEU A 106 -14.67 13.07 -4.00
N PRO A 107 -15.09 13.59 -5.17
CA PRO A 107 -15.76 12.75 -6.16
C PRO A 107 -14.91 11.56 -6.63
N ALA A 108 -13.59 11.74 -6.77
CA ALA A 108 -12.69 10.64 -7.12
C ALA A 108 -12.62 9.58 -6.01
N PHE A 109 -12.66 9.99 -4.74
CA PHE A 109 -12.70 9.08 -3.58
C PHE A 109 -14.03 8.34 -3.47
N HIS A 110 -15.14 8.99 -3.80
CA HIS A 110 -16.43 8.31 -3.85
C HIS A 110 -16.48 7.33 -5.03
N ALA A 111 -15.95 7.71 -6.18
CA ALA A 111 -15.89 6.83 -7.36
C ALA A 111 -15.04 5.57 -7.09
N SER A 112 -14.02 5.64 -6.23
CA SER A 112 -13.21 4.47 -5.89
C SER A 112 -13.95 3.39 -5.08
N ILE A 113 -15.15 3.67 -4.55
CA ILE A 113 -16.02 2.63 -3.97
C ILE A 113 -16.32 1.53 -5.00
N HIS A 114 -16.42 1.90 -6.28
CA HIS A 114 -16.68 0.97 -7.37
C HIS A 114 -15.48 0.08 -7.72
N LEU A 115 -14.32 0.28 -7.09
CA LEU A 115 -13.17 -0.63 -7.24
C LEU A 115 -13.30 -1.89 -6.39
N ARG A 116 -14.22 -1.96 -5.42
CA ARG A 116 -14.37 -3.09 -4.50
C ARG A 116 -14.55 -4.43 -5.24
N GLU A 117 -15.55 -4.52 -6.11
CA GLU A 117 -15.84 -5.76 -6.84
C GLU A 117 -14.73 -6.09 -7.85
N PRO A 118 -14.25 -5.16 -8.70
CA PRO A 118 -13.19 -5.48 -9.64
C PRO A 118 -11.86 -5.88 -8.98
N VAL A 119 -11.51 -5.28 -7.84
CA VAL A 119 -10.33 -5.67 -7.04
C VAL A 119 -10.52 -7.07 -6.48
N TYR A 120 -11.69 -7.36 -5.89
CA TYR A 120 -11.98 -8.69 -5.37
C TYR A 120 -11.91 -9.76 -6.47
N SER A 121 -12.59 -9.53 -7.59
CA SER A 121 -12.62 -10.45 -8.73
C SER A 121 -11.22 -10.72 -9.28
N PHE A 122 -10.39 -9.67 -9.39
CA PHE A 122 -8.98 -9.83 -9.79
C PHE A 122 -8.16 -10.64 -8.79
N VAL A 123 -8.24 -10.35 -7.49
CA VAL A 123 -7.50 -11.11 -6.46
C VAL A 123 -7.98 -12.57 -6.42
N HIS A 124 -9.27 -12.80 -6.59
CA HIS A 124 -9.86 -14.13 -6.66
C HIS A 124 -9.35 -14.91 -7.87
N GLU A 125 -9.25 -14.29 -9.05
CA GLU A 125 -8.63 -14.93 -10.23
C GLU A 125 -7.15 -15.26 -9.97
N LEU A 126 -6.40 -14.29 -9.45
CA LEU A 126 -4.98 -14.44 -9.12
C LEU A 126 -4.74 -15.55 -8.08
N SER A 127 -5.72 -15.83 -7.21
CA SER A 127 -5.63 -16.87 -6.18
C SER A 127 -5.41 -18.27 -6.75
N SER A 128 -5.81 -18.50 -8.01
CA SER A 128 -5.63 -19.76 -8.71
C SER A 128 -4.23 -19.97 -9.27
N THR A 129 -3.45 -18.90 -9.47
CA THR A 129 -2.12 -18.92 -10.11
C THR A 129 -0.99 -18.56 -9.16
N ALA A 130 -1.29 -17.96 -8.01
CA ALA A 130 -0.33 -17.64 -6.97
C ALA A 130 -0.55 -18.52 -5.73
N ARG A 131 0.54 -19.03 -5.15
CA ARG A 131 0.46 -19.78 -3.88
C ARG A 131 -0.02 -18.89 -2.74
N ARG A 132 0.35 -17.61 -2.76
CA ARG A 132 0.01 -16.60 -1.76
C ARG A 132 -0.12 -15.23 -2.40
N ILE A 133 -1.05 -14.44 -1.87
CA ILE A 133 -1.28 -13.07 -2.30
C ILE A 133 -1.19 -12.14 -1.10
N ALA A 134 -0.33 -11.14 -1.17
CA ALA A 134 -0.33 -10.05 -0.20
C ALA A 134 -0.99 -8.82 -0.83
N VAL A 135 -2.14 -8.41 -0.28
CA VAL A 135 -2.85 -7.21 -0.71
C VAL A 135 -2.43 -6.05 0.18
N ILE A 136 -1.57 -5.18 -0.32
CA ILE A 136 -1.11 -3.99 0.41
C ILE A 136 -1.98 -2.83 -0.03
N TYR A 137 -2.74 -2.26 0.91
CA TYR A 137 -3.75 -1.24 0.60
C TYR A 137 -3.49 0.03 1.40
N ASP A 138 -3.77 1.18 0.80
CA ASP A 138 -3.77 2.44 1.55
C ASP A 138 -4.84 2.41 2.65
N SER A 139 -4.53 2.92 3.84
CA SER A 139 -5.47 2.96 4.97
C SER A 139 -6.87 3.50 4.65
N LEU A 140 -6.99 4.46 3.72
CA LEU A 140 -8.26 5.03 3.27
C LEU A 140 -8.98 4.18 2.21
N MET A 141 -8.38 3.06 1.78
CA MET A 141 -8.93 2.09 0.82
C MET A 141 -9.42 0.79 1.49
N ALA A 142 -9.51 0.74 2.83
CA ALA A 142 -9.96 -0.44 3.56
C ALA A 142 -11.32 -0.98 3.05
N TYR A 143 -12.24 -0.09 2.67
CA TYR A 143 -13.55 -0.47 2.14
C TYR A 143 -13.49 -1.20 0.79
N VAL A 144 -12.41 -1.05 0.02
CA VAL A 144 -12.22 -1.75 -1.26
C VAL A 144 -11.78 -3.19 -1.04
N VAL A 145 -10.97 -3.44 -0.01
CA VAL A 145 -10.33 -4.75 0.23
C VAL A 145 -11.01 -5.56 1.34
N GLN A 146 -12.13 -5.09 1.88
CA GLN A 146 -12.78 -5.71 3.03
C GLN A 146 -13.23 -7.17 2.80
N ASP A 147 -13.46 -7.56 1.54
CA ASP A 147 -13.89 -8.92 1.18
C ASP A 147 -12.72 -9.88 0.95
N ILE A 148 -11.48 -9.39 0.89
CA ILE A 148 -10.29 -10.22 0.57
C ILE A 148 -10.07 -11.31 1.61
N CYS A 149 -10.54 -11.13 2.85
CA CYS A 149 -10.44 -12.14 3.90
C CYS A 149 -11.19 -13.45 3.60
N SER A 150 -12.10 -13.48 2.61
CA SER A 150 -12.76 -14.70 2.15
C SER A 150 -11.89 -15.54 1.20
N ILE A 151 -10.78 -14.99 0.69
CA ILE A 151 -9.88 -15.67 -0.25
C ILE A 151 -8.79 -16.40 0.55
N PRO A 152 -8.74 -17.75 0.56
CA PRO A 152 -7.96 -18.51 1.55
C PRO A 152 -6.45 -18.27 1.56
N ASN A 153 -5.87 -17.87 0.43
CA ASN A 153 -4.44 -17.62 0.26
C ASN A 153 -4.10 -16.12 0.10
N ALA A 154 -5.05 -15.22 0.38
CA ALA A 154 -4.83 -13.78 0.35
C ALA A 154 -4.81 -13.19 1.77
N GLU A 155 -3.82 -12.34 2.04
CA GLU A 155 -3.68 -11.61 3.31
C GLU A 155 -3.61 -10.11 3.01
N SER A 156 -4.36 -9.29 3.76
CA SER A 156 -4.40 -7.84 3.57
C SER A 156 -3.50 -7.11 4.57
N TYR A 157 -2.71 -6.16 4.09
CA TYR A 157 -1.75 -5.37 4.86
C TYR A 157 -2.02 -3.88 4.68
N CYS A 158 -2.30 -3.18 5.79
CA CYS A 158 -2.60 -1.76 5.76
C CYS A 158 -1.32 -0.93 5.65
N PHE A 159 -1.23 -0.10 4.61
CA PHE A 159 -0.20 0.91 4.45
C PHE A 159 -0.71 2.27 4.98
N ASN A 160 -0.03 2.79 6.00
CA ASN A 160 -0.28 4.13 6.51
C ASN A 160 0.56 5.15 5.75
N SER A 161 -0.09 5.93 4.90
CA SER A 161 0.53 6.94 4.02
C SER A 161 0.82 8.29 4.71
N ILE A 162 0.56 8.37 6.01
CA ILE A 162 0.82 9.55 6.84
C ILE A 162 1.74 9.20 8.01
N SER A 163 2.42 10.21 8.55
CA SER A 163 3.29 10.02 9.71
C SER A 163 2.48 9.64 10.96
N ALA A 164 3.13 8.95 11.90
CA ALA A 164 2.56 8.69 13.23
C ALA A 164 2.13 9.99 13.94
N PHE A 165 2.85 11.08 13.72
CA PHE A 165 2.49 12.40 14.24
C PHE A 165 1.18 12.93 13.62
N SER A 166 1.02 12.79 12.30
CA SER A 166 -0.22 13.18 11.61
C SER A 166 -1.41 12.37 12.11
N LEU A 167 -1.24 11.05 12.25
CA LEU A 167 -2.27 10.17 12.80
C LEU A 167 -2.64 10.57 14.24
N TYR A 168 -1.64 10.80 15.09
CA TYR A 168 -1.84 11.33 16.44
C TYR A 168 -2.58 12.66 16.44
N SER A 169 -2.20 13.59 15.56
CA SER A 169 -2.86 14.89 15.45
C SER A 169 -4.33 14.77 15.07
N PHE A 170 -4.69 13.88 14.14
CA PHE A 170 -6.10 13.64 13.80
C PHE A 170 -6.87 13.07 14.99
N TYR A 171 -6.33 12.08 15.69
CA TYR A 171 -6.95 11.55 16.90
C TYR A 171 -7.07 12.63 18.00
N TRP A 172 -6.07 13.48 18.15
CA TRP A 172 -6.09 14.61 19.07
C TRP A 172 -7.25 15.56 18.73
N GLU A 173 -7.46 15.89 17.46
CA GLU A 173 -8.59 16.75 17.06
C GLU A 173 -9.95 16.10 17.34
N VAL A 174 -10.11 14.82 17.03
CA VAL A 174 -11.37 14.08 17.21
C VAL A 174 -11.74 13.90 18.69
N ASN A 175 -10.76 13.64 19.56
CA ASN A 175 -11.00 13.43 21.00
C ASN A 175 -11.19 14.75 21.78
N GLY A 176 -11.14 15.90 21.10
CA GLY A 176 -11.21 17.21 21.71
C GLY A 176 -9.83 17.68 22.17
N LYS A 177 -9.46 18.90 21.76
CA LYS A 177 -8.20 19.53 22.16
C LYS A 177 -8.22 19.80 23.67
N PRO A 178 -7.13 19.52 24.41
CA PRO A 178 -7.05 19.83 25.82
C PRO A 178 -7.10 21.35 26.00
N ALA A 179 -7.57 21.79 27.16
CA ALA A 179 -7.62 23.21 27.51
C ALA A 179 -6.25 23.88 27.33
N VAL A 180 -6.24 25.15 26.93
CA VAL A 180 -5.01 25.94 26.74
C VAL A 180 -4.13 25.90 28.00
N THR A 181 -4.72 25.89 29.19
CA THR A 181 -4.00 25.78 30.47
C THR A 181 -3.29 24.43 30.64
N THR A 182 -3.85 23.35 30.10
CA THR A 182 -3.20 22.03 30.07
C THR A 182 -2.00 22.05 29.13
N VAL A 183 -2.15 22.65 27.95
CA VAL A 183 -1.05 22.82 26.99
C VAL A 183 0.05 23.69 27.58
N GLU A 184 -0.29 24.83 28.20
CA GLU A 184 0.66 25.72 28.86
C GLU A 184 1.45 25.00 29.95
N LYS A 185 0.77 24.26 30.83
CA LYS A 185 1.44 23.43 31.86
C LYS A 185 2.36 22.38 31.26
N ALA A 186 1.95 21.73 30.17
CA ALA A 186 2.77 20.75 29.48
C ALA A 186 4.02 21.39 28.84
N VAL A 187 3.87 22.57 28.20
CA VAL A 187 4.98 23.33 27.61
C VAL A 187 5.93 23.84 28.69
N ARG A 188 5.43 24.44 29.78
CA ARG A 188 6.27 24.86 30.91
C ARG A 188 7.03 23.70 31.52
N ARG A 189 6.37 22.54 31.70
CA ARG A 189 7.04 21.32 32.14
C ARG A 189 8.11 20.88 31.16
N LEU A 190 7.84 20.92 29.86
CA LEU A 190 8.80 20.55 28.83
C LEU A 190 10.00 21.50 28.79
N MET A 191 9.82 22.79 29.04
CA MET A 191 10.87 23.82 28.92
C MET A 191 11.67 23.99 30.21
N ASP A 192 10.99 24.10 31.35
CA ASP A 192 11.54 24.65 32.60
C ASP A 192 11.65 23.61 33.73
N SER A 193 11.68 22.31 33.40
CA SER A 193 11.84 21.26 34.41
C SER A 193 12.94 20.25 34.04
N ALA A 194 13.56 19.65 35.06
CA ALA A 194 14.52 18.55 34.88
C ALA A 194 13.91 17.38 34.08
N LYS A 195 12.62 17.10 34.29
CA LYS A 195 11.90 16.12 33.49
C LYS A 195 11.76 16.56 32.03
N GLY A 196 11.55 17.85 31.78
CA GLY A 196 11.52 18.43 30.43
C GLY A 196 12.86 18.31 29.72
N GLU A 197 13.97 18.54 30.43
CA GLU A 197 15.32 18.32 29.92
C GLU A 197 15.56 16.87 29.51
N GLU A 198 15.17 15.92 30.36
CA GLU A 198 15.21 14.49 30.03
C GLU A 198 14.36 14.15 28.80
N MET A 199 13.15 14.71 28.68
CA MET A 199 12.29 14.52 27.51
C MET A 199 12.95 15.04 26.22
N ARG A 200 13.59 16.21 26.25
CA ARG A 200 14.30 16.76 25.08
C ARG A 200 15.52 15.92 24.71
N LYS A 201 16.27 15.42 25.69
CA LYS A 201 17.40 14.51 25.45
C LYS A 201 16.93 13.23 24.75
N ARG A 202 15.87 12.58 25.25
CA ARG A 202 15.27 11.40 24.61
C ARG A 202 14.75 11.70 23.21
N ALA A 203 14.15 12.88 22.98
CA ALA A 203 13.71 13.29 21.66
C ALA A 203 14.87 13.47 20.67
N ALA A 204 16.02 14.00 21.12
CA ALA A 204 17.22 14.09 20.32
C ALA A 204 17.80 12.70 19.99
N GLU A 205 17.93 11.81 20.99
CA GLU A 205 18.35 10.42 20.80
C GLU A 205 17.44 9.67 19.82
N LEU A 206 16.11 9.84 19.96
CA LEU A 206 15.15 9.29 19.01
C LEU A 206 15.35 9.87 17.60
N GLY A 207 15.59 11.17 17.48
CA GLY A 207 15.87 11.82 16.21
C GLY A 207 17.11 11.24 15.52
N ASP A 208 18.17 10.96 16.27
CA ASP A 208 19.37 10.32 15.75
C ASP A 208 19.12 8.85 15.39
N ALA A 209 18.38 8.11 16.21
CA ALA A 209 17.98 6.74 15.89
C ALA A 209 17.15 6.66 14.59
N VAL A 210 16.23 7.61 14.36
CA VAL A 210 15.44 7.71 13.11
C VAL A 210 16.35 8.00 11.90
N LYS A 211 17.38 8.83 12.06
CA LYS A 211 18.35 9.05 10.96
C LYS A 211 19.16 7.79 10.66
N GLN A 212 19.60 7.08 11.69
CA GLN A 212 20.34 5.82 11.52
C GLN A 212 19.47 4.70 10.94
N SER A 213 18.16 4.70 11.22
CA SER A 213 17.27 3.62 10.75
C SER A 213 17.12 3.58 9.23
N VAL A 214 17.22 4.74 8.56
CA VAL A 214 17.06 4.86 7.09
C VAL A 214 18.36 4.69 6.32
N MET A 215 19.51 4.64 6.99
CA MET A 215 20.80 4.37 6.34
C MET A 215 20.86 2.92 5.84
N GLU A 216 21.79 2.65 4.92
CA GLU A 216 22.03 1.30 4.40
C GLU A 216 22.35 0.32 5.55
N GLY A 217 21.68 -0.84 5.56
CA GLY A 217 21.76 -1.80 6.68
C GLY A 217 21.06 -1.37 7.97
N GLY A 218 20.43 -0.19 7.99
CA GLY A 218 19.61 0.33 9.09
C GLY A 218 18.33 -0.47 9.31
N ALA A 219 17.63 -0.17 10.42
CA ALA A 219 16.44 -0.91 10.82
C ALA A 219 15.34 -0.93 9.74
N THR A 220 15.13 0.15 8.99
CA THR A 220 14.10 0.19 7.94
C THR A 220 14.35 -0.84 6.84
N HIS A 221 15.61 -1.06 6.45
CA HIS A 221 15.97 -2.10 5.47
C HIS A 221 15.69 -3.50 6.04
N LYS A 222 16.07 -3.75 7.30
CA LYS A 222 15.81 -5.04 7.96
C LYS A 222 14.32 -5.33 8.14
N GLU A 223 13.52 -4.31 8.46
CA GLU A 223 12.07 -4.46 8.54
C GLU A 223 11.46 -4.76 7.16
N MET A 224 12.00 -4.18 6.07
CA MET A 224 11.61 -4.56 4.72
C MET A 224 11.95 -6.03 4.43
N ASP A 225 13.18 -6.47 4.70
CA ASP A 225 13.58 -7.87 4.51
C ASP A 225 12.69 -8.83 5.32
N SER A 226 12.38 -8.46 6.57
CA SER A 226 11.48 -9.20 7.45
C SER A 226 10.06 -9.27 6.89
N PHE A 227 9.54 -8.15 6.37
CA PHE A 227 8.24 -8.10 5.71
C PHE A 227 8.20 -8.98 4.45
N ILE A 228 9.23 -8.91 3.60
CA ILE A 228 9.34 -9.77 2.41
C ILE A 228 9.40 -11.25 2.80
N ALA A 229 10.24 -11.60 3.79
CA ALA A 229 10.30 -12.96 4.31
C ALA A 229 8.94 -13.42 4.87
N HIS A 230 8.24 -12.52 5.56
CA HIS A 230 6.92 -12.78 6.11
C HIS A 230 5.91 -13.08 5.01
N ILE A 231 5.73 -12.22 4.01
CA ILE A 231 4.74 -12.46 2.95
C ILE A 231 5.10 -13.69 2.11
N SER A 232 6.39 -14.02 2.02
CA SER A 232 6.91 -15.14 1.25
C SER A 232 6.99 -16.49 1.98
N ARG A 233 6.81 -16.52 3.31
CA ARG A 233 6.90 -17.74 4.13
C ARG A 233 6.06 -18.91 3.58
N GLN A 234 6.50 -20.14 3.82
CA GLN A 234 5.68 -21.32 3.58
C GLN A 234 4.71 -21.54 4.74
N ASN A 235 3.46 -21.89 4.45
CA ASN A 235 2.60 -22.46 5.48
C ASN A 235 3.17 -23.83 5.82
N ILE A 236 3.79 -23.96 6.98
CA ILE A 236 4.02 -25.28 7.54
C ILE A 236 2.63 -25.80 7.88
N SER A 237 2.09 -26.69 7.05
CA SER A 237 0.93 -27.47 7.42
C SER A 237 1.31 -28.24 8.67
N SER A 238 0.83 -27.79 9.83
CA SER A 238 0.83 -28.60 11.04
C SER A 238 0.01 -29.84 10.72
N GLN A 239 0.68 -30.93 10.35
CA GLN A 239 0.07 -32.25 10.38
C GLN A 239 -0.23 -32.55 11.85
N ILE A 240 -1.50 -32.42 12.23
CA ILE A 240 -2.09 -33.08 13.39
C ILE A 240 -3.23 -33.93 12.85
#